data_AF-A0A6A7AP69-F1
#
_entry.id   AF-A0A6A7AP69-F1
#
_cell.length_a   1.000
_cell.length_b   1.000
_cell.length_c   1.000
_cell.angle_alpha   90.00
_cell.angle_beta   90.00
_cell.angle_gamma   90.00
#
_symmetry.space_group_name_H-M   'P 1'
#
loop_
_entity.id
_entity.type
_entity.pdbx_description
1 polymer ?
#
loop_
_entity_poly.entity_id
_entity_poly.type
_entity_poly.pdbx_seq_one_letter_code
_entity_poly.pdbx_strand_id
1 'polypeptide(L)'
;IDKTLTDIREKSNASLTKSKKKSATPGKPWKTSFWACCVPFDLCLVTSCCPCFTFGKTWHRVENNGDMTTYEPFNNECFLYWLSHYFCAQSIYQAIALNNMRQKFGLEGSTIEDVLKSGCCPCCALIQAEKESKVVLGRKRTGMDGVADDPYADSAEEKMVMALQGTAETGSTPLNRISEETTVGPARSRAESNAIAQNDDASETTAVQA
;
A
#
# COMPACT_ATOMS: atom_id res chain seq x y z
N ILE A 1 30.87 11.46 48.80
CA ILE A 1 30.04 12.50 48.14
C ILE A 1 30.67 12.94 46.81
N ASP A 2 31.97 13.26 46.78
CA ASP A 2 32.64 13.63 45.51
C ASP A 2 32.67 12.51 44.46
N LYS A 3 33.14 11.30 44.83
CA LYS A 3 33.22 10.15 43.91
C LYS A 3 31.86 9.75 43.32
N THR A 4 30.79 9.90 44.10
CA THR A 4 29.43 9.59 43.66
C THR A 4 28.90 10.62 42.64
N LEU A 5 29.27 11.89 42.78
CA LEU A 5 28.86 12.95 41.83
C LEU A 5 29.62 12.84 40.50
N THR A 6 30.90 12.49 40.54
CA THR A 6 31.70 12.25 39.32
C THR A 6 31.17 11.05 38.53
N ASP A 7 30.83 9.95 39.21
CA ASP A 7 30.25 8.77 38.58
C ASP A 7 28.89 9.06 37.93
N ILE A 8 28.02 9.84 38.59
CA ILE A 8 26.71 10.24 38.04
C ILE A 8 26.92 11.10 36.79
N ARG A 9 27.87 12.04 36.81
CA ARG A 9 28.19 12.90 35.65
C ARG A 9 28.74 12.08 34.48
N GLU A 10 29.63 11.14 34.75
CA GLU A 10 30.23 10.29 33.73
C GLU A 10 29.21 9.34 33.08
N LYS A 11 28.35 8.71 33.90
CA LYS A 11 27.22 7.88 33.41
C LYS A 11 26.21 8.69 32.59
N SER A 12 25.94 9.93 33.01
CA SER A 12 25.07 10.85 32.25
C SER A 12 25.69 11.22 30.90
N ASN A 13 26.97 11.57 30.86
CA ASN A 13 27.71 11.87 29.63
C ASN A 13 27.83 10.65 28.71
N ALA A 14 28.04 9.46 29.25
CA ALA A 14 28.03 8.20 28.50
C ALA A 14 26.65 7.92 27.89
N SER A 15 25.56 8.22 28.62
CA SER A 15 24.19 8.07 28.13
C SER A 15 23.87 9.09 27.01
N LEU A 16 24.32 10.34 27.16
CA LEU A 16 24.18 11.39 26.15
C LEU A 16 24.96 11.06 24.86
N THR A 17 26.19 10.57 24.98
CA THR A 17 27.00 10.16 23.83
C THR A 17 26.43 8.92 23.15
N LYS A 18 25.86 7.97 23.91
CA LYS A 18 25.12 6.81 23.36
C LYS A 18 23.88 7.24 22.59
N SER A 19 23.10 8.20 23.09
CA SER A 19 21.95 8.77 22.36
C SER A 19 22.37 9.53 21.10
N LYS A 20 23.45 10.34 21.15
CA LYS A 20 23.97 11.04 19.97
C LYS A 20 24.40 10.10 18.83
N LYS A 21 24.93 8.91 19.14
CA LYS A 21 25.38 7.94 18.13
C LYS A 21 24.24 7.15 17.46
N LYS A 22 23.04 7.10 18.06
CA LYS A 22 21.90 6.32 17.53
C LYS A 22 21.17 6.97 16.36
N SER A 23 21.43 8.22 16.00
CA SER A 23 20.68 8.92 14.94
C SER A 23 21.33 8.87 13.55
N ALA A 24 22.40 8.09 13.35
CA ALA A 24 23.24 8.18 12.15
C ALA A 24 23.11 7.02 11.14
N THR A 25 22.06 6.21 11.22
CA THR A 25 21.63 5.38 10.08
C THR A 25 20.43 6.06 9.45
N PRO A 26 20.50 6.53 8.19
CA PRO A 26 19.34 7.07 7.52
C PRO A 26 18.31 5.94 7.40
N GLY A 27 17.20 6.10 8.11
CA GLY A 27 16.06 5.19 8.01
C GLY A 27 15.45 5.27 6.61
N LYS A 28 14.56 4.33 6.29
CA LYS A 28 13.78 4.38 5.05
C LYS A 28 12.85 5.59 5.10
N PRO A 29 12.69 6.34 3.99
CA PRO A 29 11.76 7.45 3.96
C PRO A 29 10.33 6.98 4.12
N TRP A 30 9.49 7.84 4.71
CA TRP A 30 8.06 7.62 4.78
C TRP A 30 7.49 7.61 3.36
N LYS A 31 6.75 6.56 3.00
CA LYS A 31 6.10 6.49 1.69
C LYS A 31 4.85 7.34 1.62
N THR A 32 4.26 7.61 2.79
CA THR A 32 3.01 8.35 2.94
C THR A 32 3.28 9.79 3.38
N SER A 33 2.59 10.74 2.75
CA SER A 33 2.75 12.16 3.08
C SER A 33 1.95 12.55 4.34
N PHE A 34 2.56 13.34 5.22
CA PHE A 34 1.93 13.83 6.45
C PHE A 34 0.70 14.71 6.19
N TRP A 35 0.78 15.62 5.22
CA TRP A 35 -0.29 16.58 4.90
C TRP A 35 -1.39 16.00 4.00
N ALA A 36 -1.27 14.74 3.56
CA ALA A 36 -2.28 14.10 2.74
C ALA A 36 -3.41 13.49 3.60
N CYS A 37 -3.73 14.04 4.77
CA CYS A 37 -4.66 13.42 5.71
C CYS A 37 -6.10 13.32 5.19
N CYS A 38 -6.54 14.24 4.32
CA CYS A 38 -7.91 14.28 3.77
C CYS A 38 -8.18 13.28 2.63
N VAL A 39 -7.17 12.53 2.19
CA VAL A 39 -7.31 11.47 1.18
C VAL A 39 -7.05 10.15 1.90
N PRO A 40 -7.98 9.15 1.93
CA PRO A 40 -9.29 9.25 1.34
C PRO A 40 -10.15 10.04 2.33
N PHE A 41 -11.30 10.50 1.90
CA PHE A 41 -12.14 11.31 2.76
C PHE A 41 -12.69 10.48 3.94
N ASP A 42 -13.04 9.22 3.71
CA ASP A 42 -13.63 8.33 4.71
C ASP A 42 -12.70 8.08 5.91
N LEU A 43 -11.42 7.81 5.64
CA LEU A 43 -10.43 7.61 6.72
C LEU A 43 -10.25 8.90 7.52
N CYS A 44 -10.26 10.05 6.86
CA CYS A 44 -10.17 11.34 7.54
C CYS A 44 -11.38 11.56 8.46
N LEU A 45 -12.59 11.30 7.99
CA LEU A 45 -13.81 11.44 8.80
C LEU A 45 -13.82 10.49 10.00
N VAL A 46 -13.54 9.20 9.77
CA VAL A 46 -13.51 8.20 10.85
C VAL A 46 -12.44 8.55 11.87
N THR A 47 -11.25 8.97 11.42
CA THR A 47 -10.16 9.32 12.33
C THR A 47 -10.42 10.63 13.07
N SER A 48 -11.11 11.59 12.46
CA SER A 48 -11.49 12.84 13.13
C SER A 48 -12.62 12.64 14.15
N CYS A 49 -13.63 11.84 13.84
CA CYS A 49 -14.76 11.60 14.74
C CYS A 49 -14.44 10.55 15.83
N CYS A 50 -13.60 9.56 15.50
CA CYS A 50 -13.36 8.37 16.31
C CYS A 50 -11.88 7.94 16.20
N PRO A 51 -10.92 8.80 16.63
CA PRO A 51 -9.49 8.53 16.45
C PRO A 51 -9.01 7.27 17.17
N CYS A 52 -9.63 6.90 18.29
CA CYS A 52 -9.28 5.70 19.05
C CYS A 52 -9.44 4.40 18.25
N PHE A 53 -10.45 4.29 17.39
CA PHE A 53 -10.65 3.12 16.54
C PHE A 53 -9.58 3.01 15.47
N THR A 54 -9.26 4.12 14.79
CA THR A 54 -8.16 4.17 13.81
C THR A 54 -6.82 3.83 14.47
N PHE A 55 -6.57 4.36 15.66
CA PHE A 55 -5.38 4.05 16.44
C PHE A 55 -5.32 2.57 16.81
N GLY A 56 -6.37 2.03 17.44
CA GLY A 56 -6.44 0.63 17.82
C GLY A 56 -6.26 -0.32 16.63
N LYS A 57 -6.87 -0.01 15.48
CA LYS A 57 -6.72 -0.77 14.23
C LYS A 57 -5.29 -0.74 13.70
N THR A 58 -4.68 0.43 13.68
CA THR A 58 -3.34 0.62 13.14
C THR A 58 -2.30 -0.05 14.02
N TRP A 59 -2.41 0.06 15.35
CA TRP A 59 -1.44 -0.51 16.28
C TRP A 59 -1.57 -2.01 16.39
N HIS A 60 -2.79 -2.56 16.36
CA HIS A 60 -2.98 -4.00 16.24
C HIS A 60 -2.30 -4.56 14.97
N ARG A 61 -2.46 -3.87 13.83
CA ARG A 61 -1.80 -4.27 12.58
C ARG A 61 -0.26 -4.22 12.70
N VAL A 62 0.27 -3.17 13.32
CA VAL A 62 1.72 -3.01 13.51
C VAL A 62 2.26 -4.08 14.44
N GLU A 63 1.60 -4.34 15.59
CA GLU A 63 1.95 -5.35 16.58
C GLU A 63 2.00 -6.75 15.94
N ASN A 64 0.92 -7.11 15.24
CA ASN A 64 0.70 -8.44 14.66
C ASN A 64 1.26 -8.60 13.25
N ASN A 65 2.21 -7.75 12.85
CA ASN A 65 2.91 -7.84 11.56
C ASN A 65 1.97 -7.89 10.34
N GLY A 66 0.78 -7.31 10.44
CA GLY A 66 -0.23 -7.28 9.37
C GLY A 66 -1.33 -8.32 9.49
N ASP A 67 -1.25 -9.24 10.45
CA ASP A 67 -2.34 -10.17 10.76
C ASP A 67 -3.49 -9.42 11.44
N MET A 68 -4.70 -9.60 10.90
CA MET A 68 -5.94 -8.98 11.37
C MET A 68 -7.01 -10.03 11.71
N THR A 69 -6.66 -11.33 11.75
CA THR A 69 -7.60 -12.43 12.05
C THR A 69 -8.19 -12.35 13.45
N THR A 70 -7.41 -11.84 14.41
CA THR A 70 -7.80 -11.67 15.81
C THR A 70 -8.15 -10.22 16.16
N TYR A 71 -8.38 -9.38 15.14
CA TYR A 71 -8.66 -7.97 15.36
C TYR A 71 -10.09 -7.76 15.86
N GLU A 72 -10.20 -7.09 17.00
CA GLU A 72 -11.46 -6.56 17.51
C GLU A 72 -11.47 -5.02 17.45
N PRO A 73 -12.57 -4.37 17.02
CA PRO A 73 -12.67 -2.91 16.97
C PRO A 73 -12.44 -2.22 18.31
N PHE A 74 -12.88 -2.85 19.41
CA PHE A 74 -12.72 -2.36 20.76
C PHE A 74 -11.58 -3.13 21.46
N ASN A 75 -10.35 -2.73 21.17
CA ASN A 75 -9.16 -3.33 21.74
C ASN A 75 -8.53 -2.45 22.84
N ASN A 76 -7.56 -3.01 23.57
CA ASN A 76 -6.85 -2.29 24.64
C ASN A 76 -6.23 -0.98 24.13
N GLU A 77 -5.69 -0.97 22.91
CA GLU A 77 -5.10 0.23 22.31
C GLU A 77 -6.12 1.34 22.04
N CYS A 78 -7.33 0.98 21.61
CA CYS A 78 -8.45 1.90 21.44
C CYS A 78 -8.84 2.52 22.79
N PHE A 79 -8.98 1.69 23.83
CA PHE A 79 -9.31 2.17 25.19
C PHE A 79 -8.21 3.06 25.78
N LEU A 80 -6.93 2.66 25.64
CA LEU A 80 -5.79 3.44 26.13
C LEU A 80 -5.65 4.77 25.39
N TYR A 81 -5.85 4.79 24.08
CA TYR A 81 -5.82 6.03 23.31
C TYR A 81 -6.96 6.96 23.73
N TRP A 82 -8.18 6.43 23.86
CA TRP A 82 -9.34 7.17 24.37
C TRP A 82 -9.05 7.75 25.76
N LEU A 83 -8.53 6.92 26.69
CA LEU A 83 -8.16 7.35 28.04
C LEU A 83 -7.06 8.42 28.04
N SER A 84 -6.04 8.28 27.19
CA SER A 84 -4.94 9.25 27.07
C SER A 84 -5.43 10.64 26.64
N HIS A 85 -6.54 10.70 25.89
CA HIS A 85 -7.17 11.95 25.49
C HIS A 85 -7.76 12.71 26.69
N TYR A 86 -8.40 12.01 27.63
CA TYR A 86 -8.93 12.64 28.86
C TYR A 86 -7.84 13.20 29.78
N PHE A 87 -6.64 12.63 29.73
CA PHE A 87 -5.50 13.09 30.53
C PHE A 87 -4.58 14.06 29.78
N CYS A 88 -4.98 14.56 28.60
CA CYS A 88 -4.13 15.40 27.73
C CYS A 88 -2.78 14.76 27.36
N ALA A 89 -2.67 13.43 27.50
CA ALA A 89 -1.46 12.65 27.25
C ALA A 89 -1.45 12.04 25.84
N GLN A 90 -2.46 12.35 25.02
CA GLN A 90 -2.66 11.78 23.69
C GLN A 90 -1.47 12.03 22.75
N SER A 91 -0.87 13.22 22.76
CA SER A 91 0.30 13.52 21.93
C SER A 91 1.53 12.69 22.33
N ILE A 92 1.73 12.46 23.62
CA ILE A 92 2.83 11.63 24.15
C ILE A 92 2.58 10.16 23.80
N TYR A 93 1.36 9.69 24.04
CA TYR A 93 0.99 8.31 23.75
C TYR A 93 1.17 7.99 22.27
N GLN A 94 0.66 8.87 21.39
CA GLN A 94 0.82 8.76 19.95
C GLN A 94 2.29 8.83 19.51
N ALA A 95 3.10 9.70 20.11
CA ALA A 95 4.52 9.81 19.78
C ALA A 95 5.32 8.55 20.15
N ILE A 96 5.04 7.94 21.31
CA ILE A 96 5.65 6.65 21.71
C ILE A 96 5.29 5.58 20.68
N ALA A 97 4.02 5.55 20.32
CA ALA A 97 3.46 4.67 19.31
C ALA A 97 4.15 4.82 17.93
N LEU A 98 4.30 6.05 17.43
CA LEU A 98 5.01 6.35 16.18
C LEU A 98 6.49 5.98 16.26
N ASN A 99 7.13 6.25 17.39
CA ASN A 99 8.51 5.87 17.62
C ASN A 99 8.68 4.35 17.56
N ASN A 100 7.76 3.57 18.14
CA ASN A 100 7.78 2.11 18.07
C ASN A 100 7.61 1.62 16.62
N MET A 101 6.69 2.21 15.85
CA MET A 101 6.52 1.92 14.43
C MET A 101 7.82 2.22 13.64
N ARG A 102 8.43 3.39 13.88
CA ARG A 102 9.67 3.83 13.26
C ARG A 102 10.83 2.88 13.55
N GLN A 103 10.97 2.44 14.80
CA GLN A 103 11.98 1.44 15.18
C GLN A 103 11.70 0.07 14.53
N LYS A 104 10.43 -0.37 14.49
CA LYS A 104 10.04 -1.68 13.95
C LYS A 104 10.26 -1.79 12.44
N PHE A 105 10.02 -0.70 11.70
CA PHE A 105 10.17 -0.68 10.23
C PHE A 105 11.46 -0.03 9.73
N GLY A 106 12.26 0.54 10.64
CA GLY A 106 13.49 1.26 10.30
C GLY A 106 13.21 2.52 9.48
N LEU A 107 12.16 3.27 9.82
CA LEU A 107 11.79 4.52 9.14
C LEU A 107 12.68 5.68 9.62
N GLU A 108 12.84 6.69 8.77
CA GLU A 108 13.56 7.91 9.12
C GLU A 108 12.77 8.77 10.11
N GLY A 109 13.49 9.63 10.83
CA GLY A 109 12.94 10.58 11.79
C GLY A 109 13.49 10.42 13.20
N SER A 110 13.04 11.28 14.11
CA SER A 110 13.47 11.30 15.51
C SER A 110 12.27 11.31 16.46
N THR A 111 12.47 10.89 17.71
CA THR A 111 11.41 10.92 18.73
C THR A 111 10.87 12.33 18.97
N ILE A 112 11.72 13.37 18.82
CA ILE A 112 11.28 14.78 18.94
C ILE A 112 10.35 15.14 17.77
N GLU A 113 10.69 14.70 16.56
CA GLU A 113 9.84 14.89 15.38
C GLU A 113 8.49 14.19 15.54
N ASP A 114 8.48 12.97 16.09
CA ASP A 114 7.26 12.20 16.38
C ASP A 114 6.36 12.93 17.40
N VAL A 115 6.95 13.55 18.44
CA VAL A 115 6.24 14.38 19.42
C VAL A 115 5.67 15.66 18.78
N LEU A 116 6.46 16.36 17.96
CA LEU A 116 6.01 17.58 17.27
C LEU A 116 4.88 17.28 16.28
N LYS A 117 4.98 16.20 15.50
CA LYS A 117 3.91 15.75 14.59
C LYS A 117 2.63 15.43 15.35
N SER A 118 2.74 14.66 16.44
CA SER A 118 1.59 14.28 17.27
C SER A 118 0.95 15.48 17.99
N GLY A 119 1.74 16.49 18.34
CA GLY A 119 1.23 17.73 18.97
C GLY A 119 0.64 18.75 17.99
N CYS A 120 1.21 18.88 16.78
CA CYS A 120 0.78 19.87 15.79
C CYS A 120 -0.52 19.47 15.07
N CYS A 121 -0.60 18.22 14.61
CA CYS A 121 -1.79 17.69 13.97
C CYS A 121 -1.93 16.19 14.31
N PRO A 122 -2.58 15.84 15.43
CA PRO A 122 -2.70 14.45 15.87
C PRO A 122 -3.45 13.57 14.87
N CYS A 123 -4.48 14.11 14.19
CA CYS A 123 -5.20 13.37 13.15
C CYS A 123 -4.30 13.08 11.93
N CYS A 124 -3.51 14.06 11.48
CA CYS A 124 -2.58 13.89 10.37
C CYS A 124 -1.52 12.82 10.69
N ALA A 125 -0.94 12.89 11.89
CA ALA A 125 0.03 11.92 12.38
C ALA A 125 -0.56 10.51 12.43
N LEU A 126 -1.82 10.38 12.87
CA LEU A 126 -2.51 9.09 12.96
C LEU A 126 -2.83 8.52 11.57
N ILE A 127 -3.35 9.36 10.67
CA ILE A 127 -3.67 8.96 9.29
C ILE A 127 -2.40 8.57 8.52
N GLN A 128 -1.30 9.32 8.68
CA GLN A 128 -0.02 8.95 8.08
C GLN A 128 0.43 7.56 8.55
N ALA A 129 0.37 7.30 9.86
CA ALA A 129 0.73 6.00 10.42
C ALA A 129 -0.19 4.87 9.92
N GLU A 130 -1.50 5.14 9.82
CA GLU A 130 -2.47 4.18 9.30
C GLU A 130 -2.10 3.74 7.88
N LYS A 131 -1.86 4.71 7.00
CA LYS A 131 -1.46 4.45 5.61
C LYS A 131 -0.12 3.73 5.55
N GLU A 132 0.87 4.17 6.30
CA GLU A 132 2.21 3.58 6.27
C GLU A 132 2.15 2.12 6.74
N SER A 133 1.34 1.81 7.76
CA SER A 133 1.13 0.44 8.23
C SER A 133 0.54 -0.45 7.12
N LYS A 134 -0.36 0.07 6.29
CA LYS A 134 -0.91 -0.66 5.14
C LYS A 134 0.15 -0.89 4.08
N VAL A 135 0.90 0.15 3.72
CA VAL A 135 1.92 0.08 2.65
C VAL A 135 3.06 -0.87 3.03
N VAL A 136 3.52 -0.82 4.28
CA VAL A 136 4.64 -1.64 4.74
C VAL A 136 4.24 -3.11 4.92
N LEU A 137 3.05 -3.37 5.45
CA LEU A 137 2.61 -4.73 5.80
C LEU A 137 1.79 -5.40 4.69
N GLY A 138 1.09 -4.62 3.85
CA GLY A 138 0.38 -5.12 2.67
C GLY A 138 1.29 -5.80 1.66
N ARG A 139 2.55 -5.36 1.55
CA ARG A 139 3.58 -6.01 0.72
C ARG A 139 3.89 -7.46 1.14
N LYS A 140 3.56 -7.87 2.38
CA LYS A 140 3.87 -9.21 2.89
C LYS A 140 2.78 -10.27 2.63
N ARG A 141 1.57 -9.88 2.20
CA ARG A 141 0.42 -10.80 2.00
C ARG A 141 0.20 -11.31 0.56
N THR A 142 1.21 -11.32 -0.31
CA THR A 142 1.06 -11.86 -1.69
C THR A 142 0.96 -13.40 -1.77
N GLY A 143 0.43 -14.07 -0.73
CA GLY A 143 0.18 -15.50 -0.75
C GLY A 143 -0.67 -15.95 0.42
N MET A 144 -1.88 -16.43 0.12
CA MET A 144 -2.73 -17.26 0.96
C MET A 144 -3.58 -16.58 2.06
N ASP A 145 -4.52 -15.72 1.67
CA ASP A 145 -5.85 -15.55 2.29
C ASP A 145 -6.53 -14.28 1.74
N GLY A 146 -7.70 -14.47 1.13
CA GLY A 146 -8.46 -13.38 0.51
C GLY A 146 -8.98 -12.39 1.54
N VAL A 147 -8.31 -11.25 1.69
CA VAL A 147 -8.83 -9.87 1.58
C VAL A 147 -7.59 -8.97 1.56
N ALA A 148 -7.13 -8.64 0.36
CA ALA A 148 -6.20 -7.54 0.14
C ALA A 148 -7.02 -6.29 -0.16
N ASP A 149 -7.58 -5.68 0.87
CA ASP A 149 -7.95 -4.28 0.74
C ASP A 149 -6.63 -3.50 0.80
N ASP A 150 -6.17 -3.07 -0.38
CA ASP A 150 -5.24 -1.96 -0.52
C ASP A 150 -6.07 -0.69 -0.79
N PRO A 151 -6.70 -0.06 0.22
CA PRO A 151 -7.75 0.95 0.01
C PRO A 151 -7.19 2.34 -0.35
N TYR A 152 -6.05 2.43 -1.04
CA TYR A 152 -5.40 3.71 -1.35
C TYR A 152 -4.69 3.84 -2.69
N ALA A 153 -4.41 2.72 -3.36
CA ALA A 153 -3.91 2.77 -4.73
C ALA A 153 -4.92 3.44 -5.68
N ASP A 154 -6.22 3.30 -5.38
CA ASP A 154 -7.31 3.78 -6.24
C ASP A 154 -7.40 5.31 -6.33
N SER A 155 -6.88 6.06 -5.35
CA SER A 155 -6.93 7.54 -5.40
C SER A 155 -5.96 8.16 -6.41
N ALA A 156 -4.94 7.41 -6.85
CA ALA A 156 -4.00 7.86 -7.88
C ALA A 156 -4.46 7.46 -9.30
N GLU A 157 -5.07 6.29 -9.46
CA GLU A 157 -5.57 5.83 -10.77
C GLU A 157 -6.92 6.45 -11.14
N GLU A 158 -7.84 6.70 -10.20
CA GLU A 158 -9.15 7.30 -10.52
C GLU A 158 -9.03 8.73 -11.08
N LYS A 159 -8.04 9.49 -10.61
CA LYS A 159 -7.73 10.83 -11.17
C LYS A 159 -7.18 10.79 -12.59
N MET A 160 -6.57 9.67 -13.00
CA MET A 160 -6.05 9.49 -14.35
C MET A 160 -7.15 9.01 -15.31
N VAL A 161 -8.10 8.20 -14.83
CA VAL A 161 -9.24 7.73 -15.63
C VAL A 161 -10.26 8.85 -15.88
N MET A 162 -10.52 9.72 -14.90
CA MET A 162 -11.45 10.85 -15.08
C MET A 162 -10.90 12.00 -15.95
N ALA A 163 -9.58 12.11 -16.13
CA ALA A 163 -8.97 13.12 -17.00
C ALA A 163 -8.97 12.73 -18.48
N LEU A 164 -9.19 11.45 -18.82
CA LEU A 164 -9.18 10.95 -20.20
C LEU A 164 -10.57 10.86 -20.84
N GLN A 165 -11.65 11.00 -20.08
CA GLN A 165 -13.03 10.87 -20.59
C GLN A 165 -13.67 12.21 -21.02
N GLY A 166 -12.89 13.29 -21.05
CA GLY A 166 -13.30 14.58 -21.60
C GLY A 166 -12.89 14.74 -23.06
N THR A 167 -13.57 14.06 -23.98
CA THR A 167 -13.93 14.52 -25.36
C THR A 167 -14.32 13.31 -26.22
N ALA A 168 -15.56 13.34 -26.73
CA ALA A 168 -16.12 12.66 -27.91
C ALA A 168 -17.37 11.80 -27.60
N GLU A 169 -18.53 12.46 -27.69
CA GLU A 169 -19.77 11.79 -28.10
C GLU A 169 -19.65 11.38 -29.57
N THR A 170 -20.04 10.14 -29.91
CA THR A 170 -20.99 9.76 -30.98
C THR A 170 -20.83 8.28 -31.40
N GLY A 171 -21.97 7.56 -31.46
CA GLY A 171 -22.17 6.49 -32.47
C GLY A 171 -21.90 5.03 -32.07
N SER A 172 -22.95 4.36 -31.59
CA SER A 172 -23.42 3.00 -31.93
C SER A 172 -22.43 1.86 -32.30
N THR A 173 -22.55 0.78 -31.53
CA THR A 173 -22.07 -0.63 -31.68
C THR A 173 -22.26 -1.24 -33.08
N PRO A 174 -21.54 -2.34 -33.48
CA PRO A 174 -21.85 -3.70 -33.00
C PRO A 174 -20.67 -4.70 -32.80
N LEU A 175 -20.83 -5.53 -31.75
CA LEU A 175 -20.58 -6.98 -31.59
C LEU A 175 -19.41 -7.70 -32.32
N ASN A 176 -18.43 -8.16 -31.53
CA ASN A 176 -17.49 -9.29 -31.80
C ASN A 176 -18.25 -10.63 -31.58
N ARG A 177 -18.25 -11.63 -32.46
CA ARG A 177 -17.19 -12.55 -32.94
C ARG A 177 -17.05 -13.86 -32.11
N ILE A 178 -17.51 -14.95 -32.76
CA ILE A 178 -17.09 -16.37 -32.79
C ILE A 178 -17.36 -17.28 -31.58
N SER A 179 -18.11 -18.36 -31.85
CA SER A 179 -17.73 -19.76 -31.56
C SER A 179 -18.23 -20.69 -32.69
N GLU A 180 -17.34 -21.57 -33.16
CA GLU A 180 -17.62 -22.79 -33.97
C GLU A 180 -18.57 -23.72 -33.18
N GLU A 181 -19.29 -24.71 -33.72
CA GLU A 181 -18.97 -25.78 -34.68
C GLU A 181 -20.29 -26.55 -35.00
N THR A 182 -20.26 -27.48 -35.97
CA THR A 182 -21.06 -28.75 -36.04
C THR A 182 -21.97 -28.95 -37.28
N THR A 183 -21.43 -29.76 -38.21
CA THR A 183 -22.06 -30.86 -39.01
C THR A 183 -22.84 -30.64 -40.32
N VAL A 184 -22.26 -31.25 -41.38
CA VAL A 184 -22.81 -32.22 -42.36
C VAL A 184 -23.81 -31.77 -43.44
N GLY A 185 -23.30 -31.72 -44.69
CA GLY A 185 -23.84 -32.47 -45.85
C GLY A 185 -24.97 -31.85 -46.69
N PRO A 186 -25.06 -32.15 -48.01
CA PRO A 186 -25.16 -31.09 -49.03
C PRO A 186 -26.41 -31.12 -49.92
N ALA A 187 -26.76 -29.97 -50.52
CA ALA A 187 -27.62 -29.94 -51.72
C ALA A 187 -27.35 -28.72 -52.64
N ARG A 188 -26.64 -29.02 -53.75
CA ARG A 188 -26.97 -28.70 -55.15
C ARG A 188 -26.78 -27.28 -55.73
N SER A 189 -25.96 -27.28 -56.80
CA SER A 189 -25.88 -26.39 -57.99
C SER A 189 -25.49 -24.93 -57.73
N ARG A 190 -24.48 -24.36 -58.40
CA ARG A 190 -24.45 -24.12 -59.85
C ARG A 190 -23.08 -23.58 -60.29
N ALA A 191 -22.58 -24.09 -61.43
CA ALA A 191 -21.66 -23.50 -62.43
C ALA A 191 -20.34 -22.86 -61.94
N GLU A 192 -19.19 -23.49 -62.18
CA GLU A 192 -18.26 -23.21 -63.32
C GLU A 192 -17.62 -21.80 -63.21
N SER A 193 -16.31 -21.67 -62.95
CA SER A 193 -15.28 -21.76 -64.01
C SER A 193 -13.84 -21.82 -63.46
N ASN A 194 -13.11 -22.83 -63.96
CA ASN A 194 -11.67 -23.10 -64.09
C ASN A 194 -10.58 -22.06 -63.73
N ALA A 195 -9.57 -22.53 -62.97
CA ALA A 195 -8.13 -22.70 -63.34
C ALA A 195 -7.26 -22.81 -62.05
N ILE A 196 -6.87 -24.01 -61.60
CA ILE A 196 -5.51 -24.65 -61.73
C ILE A 196 -4.39 -23.66 -61.33
N ALA A 197 -3.89 -23.70 -60.09
CA ALA A 197 -2.70 -24.45 -59.61
C ALA A 197 -1.41 -24.09 -60.39
N GLN A 198 -0.26 -23.74 -59.81
CA GLN A 198 0.44 -24.36 -58.69
C GLN A 198 1.63 -23.45 -58.30
N ASN A 199 2.03 -23.49 -57.03
CA ASN A 199 3.25 -22.88 -56.52
C ASN A 199 4.48 -23.77 -56.77
N ASP A 200 5.63 -23.11 -56.68
CA ASP A 200 6.95 -23.56 -56.22
C ASP A 200 7.87 -24.37 -57.15
N ASP A 201 8.89 -23.63 -57.60
CA ASP A 201 10.34 -23.87 -57.40
C ASP A 201 11.03 -25.19 -57.80
N ALA A 202 12.10 -24.96 -58.57
CA ALA A 202 13.39 -25.66 -58.66
C ALA A 202 13.38 -27.13 -59.16
N SER A 203 13.94 -27.43 -60.35
CA SER A 203 15.39 -27.63 -60.61
C SER A 203 15.97 -28.70 -59.67
N GLU A 204 16.58 -29.80 -60.08
CA GLU A 204 17.14 -30.34 -61.34
C GLU A 204 17.76 -31.68 -60.89
N THR A 205 17.69 -32.79 -61.62
CA THR A 205 18.80 -33.40 -62.41
C THR A 205 18.47 -34.91 -62.49
N THR A 206 18.28 -35.48 -63.68
CA THR A 206 19.28 -36.18 -64.53
C THR A 206 19.72 -37.54 -63.99
N ALA A 207 19.31 -38.62 -64.67
CA ALA A 207 20.18 -39.76 -65.00
C ALA A 207 19.58 -40.55 -66.17
N VAL A 208 20.46 -40.84 -67.13
CA VAL A 208 20.28 -41.44 -68.46
C VAL A 208 20.67 -42.93 -68.41
N GLN A 209 20.42 -43.66 -69.52
CA GLN A 209 20.84 -45.03 -69.91
C GLN A 209 19.84 -46.15 -69.56
N ALA A 210 19.51 -47.08 -70.47
CA ALA A 210 20.01 -47.42 -71.80
C ALA A 210 18.89 -48.10 -72.61
#